data_AF-A0A2N5K7P3-F1
#
_entry.id   AF-A0A2N5K7P3-F1
#
_cell.length_a   1.000
_cell.length_b   1.000
_cell.length_c   1.000
_cell.angle_alpha   90.00
_cell.angle_beta   90.00
_cell.angle_gamma   90.00
#
_symmetry.space_group_name_H-M   'P 1'
#
loop_
_entity.id
_entity.type
_entity.pdbx_description
1 polymer ?
#
loop_
_entity_poly.entity_id
_entity_poly.type
_entity_poly.pdbx_seq_one_letter_code
_entity_poly.pdbx_strand_id
1 'polypeptide(L)'
;MSYTLTVTVKLEGITAPLQIHAETVNDLRKQVQQLQQHDMIAAHPAETPAAARHVCEYHGPMKESTKRPGTFFCPAKMGDGSYCRSKA
;
A
#
# COMPACT_ATOMS: atom_id res chain seq x y z
N MET A 1 15.67 -18.83 -12.45
CA MET A 1 14.91 -18.28 -11.30
C MET A 1 14.55 -16.87 -11.66
N SER A 2 13.26 -16.54 -11.79
CA SER A 2 12.79 -15.19 -12.09
C SER A 2 12.45 -14.44 -10.81
N TYR A 3 12.70 -13.13 -10.79
CA TYR A 3 12.41 -12.24 -9.68
C TYR A 3 11.35 -11.24 -10.13
N THR A 4 10.36 -10.99 -9.27
CA THR A 4 9.30 -10.02 -9.55
C THR A 4 9.14 -9.10 -8.36
N LEU A 5 9.24 -7.81 -8.60
CA LEU A 5 9.06 -6.76 -7.61
C LEU A 5 7.79 -5.99 -7.95
N THR A 6 6.89 -5.85 -6.99
CA THR A 6 5.71 -5.00 -7.14
C THR A 6 5.94 -3.70 -6.38
N VAL A 7 5.95 -2.58 -7.10
CA VAL A 7 6.14 -1.23 -6.55
C VAL A 7 4.84 -0.47 -6.73
N THR A 8 4.32 0.13 -5.67
CA THR A 8 3.15 1.00 -5.79
C THR A 8 3.61 2.41 -6.15
N VAL A 9 3.21 2.88 -7.33
CA VAL A 9 3.57 4.22 -7.83
C VAL A 9 2.36 5.14 -7.73
N LYS A 10 2.59 6.37 -7.29
CA LYS A 10 1.57 7.42 -7.25
C LYS A 10 1.90 8.49 -8.27
N LEU A 11 1.07 8.63 -9.29
CA LEU A 11 1.20 9.64 -10.36
C LEU A 11 -0.11 10.40 -10.47
N GLU A 12 -0.07 11.73 -10.30
CA GLU A 12 -1.24 12.61 -10.51
C GLU A 12 -2.52 12.16 -9.76
N GLY A 13 -2.36 11.61 -8.56
CA GLY A 13 -3.48 11.11 -7.74
C GLY A 13 -3.92 9.67 -8.03
N ILE A 14 -3.37 9.05 -9.08
CA ILE A 14 -3.58 7.63 -9.41
C ILE A 14 -2.54 6.79 -8.67
N THR A 15 -2.99 5.77 -7.96
CA THR A 15 -2.11 4.81 -7.28
C THR A 15 -2.21 3.47 -8.01
N ALA A 16 -1.14 3.04 -8.66
CA ALA A 16 -1.14 1.81 -9.44
C ALA A 16 0.07 0.92 -9.09
N PRO A 17 -0.10 -0.42 -9.06
CA PRO A 17 1.01 -1.34 -8.92
C PRO A 17 1.79 -1.44 -10.23
N LEU A 18 3.08 -1.09 -10.19
CA LEU A 18 4.06 -1.35 -11.24
C LEU A 18 4.76 -2.67 -10.92
N GLN A 19 4.71 -3.63 -11.84
CA GLN A 19 5.46 -4.87 -11.74
C GLN A 19 6.76 -4.78 -12.53
N ILE A 20 7.87 -5.09 -11.86
CA ILE A 20 9.20 -5.13 -12.46
C ILE A 20 9.66 -6.58 -12.45
N HIS A 21 9.90 -7.13 -13.64
CA HIS A 21 10.39 -8.48 -13.84
C HIS A 21 11.88 -8.44 -14.16
N ALA A 22 12.64 -9.31 -13.50
CA ALA A 22 14.09 -9.45 -13.71
C ALA A 22 14.51 -10.92 -13.67
N GLU A 23 15.48 -11.28 -14.50
CA GLU A 23 16.01 -12.65 -14.57
C GLU A 23 17.08 -12.91 -13.49
N THR A 24 17.67 -11.84 -12.94
CA THR A 24 18.64 -11.93 -11.85
C THR A 24 18.41 -10.83 -10.81
N VAL A 25 18.77 -11.09 -9.56
CA VAL A 25 18.70 -10.09 -8.46
C VAL A 25 19.56 -8.86 -8.77
N ASN A 26 20.67 -9.05 -9.49
CA ASN A 26 21.58 -7.95 -9.83
C ASN A 26 20.96 -7.01 -10.87
N ASP A 27 20.17 -7.56 -11.79
CA ASP A 27 19.39 -6.80 -12.77
C ASP A 27 18.27 -6.00 -12.09
N LEU A 28 17.53 -6.67 -11.19
CA LEU A 28 16.49 -6.02 -10.38
C LEU A 28 17.05 -4.85 -9.55
N ARG A 29 18.24 -5.03 -8.96
CA ARG A 29 18.90 -3.98 -8.16
C ARG A 29 19.23 -2.75 -9.01
N LYS A 30 19.73 -2.94 -10.24
CA LYS A 30 20.02 -1.83 -11.15
C LYS A 30 18.76 -1.07 -11.54
N GLN A 31 17.66 -1.79 -11.81
CA GLN A 31 16.36 -1.18 -12.15
C GLN A 31 15.79 -0.37 -10.98
N VAL A 32 15.84 -0.90 -9.75
CA VAL A 32 15.41 -0.16 -8.55
C VAL A 32 16.27 1.09 -8.34
N GLN A 33 17.58 0.99 -8.53
CA GLN A 33 18.50 2.11 -8.36
C GLN A 33 18.24 3.24 -9.38
N GLN A 34 17.86 2.91 -10.61
CA GLN A 34 17.43 3.89 -11.61
C GLN A 34 16.13 4.59 -11.20
N LEU A 35 15.15 3.86 -10.65
CA LEU A 35 13.89 4.45 -10.20
C LEU A 35 14.07 5.37 -8.99
N GLN A 36 15.04 5.08 -8.12
CA GLN A 36 15.40 5.97 -6.99
C GLN A 36 16.01 7.30 -7.46
N GLN A 37 16.75 7.32 -8.57
CA GLN A 37 17.35 8.56 -9.10
C GLN A 37 16.31 9.53 -9.69
N HIS A 38 15.14 9.04 -10.09
CA HIS A 38 14.08 9.85 -10.67
C HIS A 38 13.07 10.40 -9.65
N ASP A 39 13.35 10.30 -8.34
CA ASP A 39 12.44 10.73 -7.24
C ASP A 39 11.01 10.18 -7.35
N MET A 40 10.82 9.07 -8.10
CA MET A 40 9.52 8.45 -8.33
C MET A 40 9.10 7.51 -7.20
N ILE A 41 9.98 7.31 -6.22
CA ILE A 41 9.75 6.43 -5.08
C ILE A 41 9.76 7.29 -3.82
N ALA A 42 8.61 7.87 -3.50
CA ALA A 42 8.34 8.23 -2.11
C ALA A 42 8.36 6.92 -1.31
N ALA A 43 9.46 6.66 -0.61
CA ALA A 43 9.56 5.57 0.34
C ALA A 43 8.55 5.82 1.47
N HIS A 44 7.30 5.38 1.27
CA HIS A 44 6.47 5.06 2.41
C HIS A 44 7.18 3.91 3.12
N PRO A 45 7.49 4.03 4.42
CA PRO A 45 8.00 2.89 5.17
C PRO A 45 7.00 1.75 4.97
N ALA A 46 7.50 0.65 4.41
CA ALA A 46 6.73 -0.58 4.30
C ALA A 46 6.34 -0.96 5.73
N GLU A 47 5.08 -0.74 6.07
CA GLU A 47 4.50 -1.24 7.30
C GLU A 47 4.70 -2.76 7.28
N THR A 48 5.54 -3.21 8.22
CA THR A 48 5.87 -4.59 8.52
C THR A 48 4.58 -5.42 8.51
N PRO A 49 4.55 -6.65 7.97
CA PRO A 49 3.36 -7.49 8.00
C PRO A 49 3.14 -8.01 9.44
N ALA A 50 2.66 -7.14 10.32
CA ALA A 50 2.16 -7.51 11.63
C ALA A 50 0.66 -7.77 11.49
N ALA A 51 0.28 -9.04 11.71
CA ALA A 51 -1.04 -9.53 12.06
C ALA A 51 -2.23 -9.05 11.19
N ALA A 52 -2.78 -9.96 10.38
CA ALA A 52 -4.13 -9.92 9.81
C ALA A 52 -4.74 -8.50 9.71
N ARG A 53 -4.27 -7.72 8.73
CA ARG A 53 -4.76 -6.36 8.47
C ARG A 53 -6.29 -6.39 8.52
N HIS A 54 -6.88 -5.69 9.47
CA HIS A 54 -8.33 -5.54 9.54
C HIS A 54 -8.77 -4.81 8.25
N VAL A 55 -9.40 -5.53 7.32
CA VAL A 55 -9.80 -5.00 6.02
C VAL A 55 -11.31 -4.78 6.03
N CYS A 56 -11.73 -3.57 5.67
CA CYS A 56 -13.10 -3.26 5.32
C CYS A 56 -13.43 -3.89 3.97
N GLU A 57 -14.50 -4.67 3.93
CA GLU A 57 -14.99 -5.37 2.72
C GLU A 57 -15.22 -4.43 1.53
N TYR A 58 -15.44 -3.14 1.78
CA TYR A 58 -15.76 -2.15 0.75
C TYR A 58 -14.59 -1.23 0.40
N HIS A 59 -13.71 -0.91 1.35
CA HIS A 59 -12.75 0.21 1.21
C HIS A 59 -11.30 -0.17 1.51
N GLY A 60 -11.03 -1.45 1.80
CA GLY A 60 -9.68 -1.94 2.03
C GLY A 60 -9.18 -1.72 3.47
N PRO A 61 -7.90 -1.36 3.68
CA PRO A 61 -7.29 -1.34 5.02
C PRO A 61 -8.02 -0.42 6.01
N MET A 62 -8.34 -0.94 7.20
CA MET A 62 -8.87 -0.16 8.31
C MET A 62 -7.76 0.51 9.13
N LYS A 63 -8.12 1.59 9.83
CA LYS A 63 -7.23 2.28 10.77
C LYS A 63 -7.56 1.87 12.21
N GLU A 64 -6.53 1.81 13.06
CA GLU A 64 -6.74 1.62 14.49
C GLU A 64 -7.45 2.85 15.10
N SER A 65 -8.40 2.59 16.00
CA SER A 65 -9.13 3.62 16.70
C SER A 65 -8.31 4.19 17.85
N THR A 66 -8.13 5.51 17.85
CA THR A 66 -7.54 6.23 18.99
C THR A 66 -8.49 6.30 20.19
N LYS A 67 -9.77 5.96 20.02
CA LYS A 67 -10.78 6.02 21.09
C LYS A 67 -10.85 4.73 21.90
N ARG A 68 -10.52 3.58 21.29
CA ARG A 68 -10.51 2.27 21.93
C ARG A 68 -9.35 1.46 21.35
N PRO A 69 -8.25 1.30 22.12
CA PRO A 69 -7.10 0.51 21.70
C PRO A 69 -7.52 -0.89 21.26
N GLY A 70 -6.93 -1.39 20.18
CA GLY A 70 -7.25 -2.73 19.63
C GLY A 70 -8.56 -2.82 18.85
N THR A 71 -9.27 -1.71 18.61
CA THR A 71 -10.41 -1.68 17.68
C THR A 71 -10.05 -0.97 16.39
N PHE A 72 -10.61 -1.40 15.26
CA PHE A 72 -10.32 -0.84 13.93
C PHE A 72 -11.57 -0.23 13.30
N PHE A 73 -11.40 0.85 12.53
CA PHE A 73 -12.48 1.53 11.82
C PHE A 73 -12.11 1.85 10.38
N CYS A 74 -13.11 1.85 9.51
CA CYS A 74 -12.94 2.29 8.13
C CYS A 74 -12.95 3.83 8.05
N PRO A 75 -11.88 4.48 7.53
CA PRO A 75 -11.83 5.93 7.43
C PRO A 75 -12.56 6.49 6.20
N ALA A 76 -13.03 5.64 5.29
CA ALA A 76 -13.69 6.05 4.06
C ALA A 76 -15.09 6.64 4.33
N LYS A 77 -15.49 7.60 3.49
CA LYS A 77 -16.86 8.14 3.48
C LYS A 77 -17.66 7.49 2.36
N MET A 78 -18.92 7.22 2.68
CA MET A 78 -19.94 6.77 1.75
C MET A 78 -20.43 7.95 0.89
N GLY A 79 -21.16 7.66 -0.20
CA GLY A 79 -21.69 8.69 -1.10
C GLY A 79 -22.66 9.67 -0.45
N ASP A 80 -23.25 9.32 0.69
CA ASP A 80 -24.10 10.19 1.52
C ASP A 80 -23.29 11.09 2.49
N GLY A 81 -21.96 11.06 2.41
CA GLY A 81 -21.05 11.81 3.27
C GLY A 81 -20.85 11.22 4.67
N SER A 82 -21.56 10.14 5.00
CA SER A 82 -21.38 9.42 6.27
C SER A 82 -20.11 8.55 6.25
N TYR A 83 -19.53 8.28 7.41
CA TYR A 83 -18.39 7.35 7.49
C TYR A 83 -18.86 5.91 7.31
N CYS A 84 -18.05 5.10 6.62
CA CYS A 84 -18.27 3.67 6.47
C CYS A 84 -18.37 3.01 7.84
N ARG A 85 -19.46 2.27 8.07
CA ARG A 85 -19.79 1.67 9.37
C ARG A 85 -19.24 0.26 9.57
N SER A 86 -18.51 -0.28 8.60
CA SER A 86 -17.82 -1.56 8.78
C SER A 86 -16.82 -1.43 9.93
N LYS A 87 -16.92 -2.36 10.88
CA LYS A 87 -15.99 -2.54 11.99
C LYS A 87 -15.46 -3.96 11.90
N ALA A 88 -14.20 -4.14 12.27
CA ALA A 88 -13.58 -5.45 12.41
C ALA A 88 -13.29 -5.72 13.89
#